data_AF-A0A6L8LNL5-F1
#
_entry.id   AF-A0A6L8LNL5-F1
#
_cell.length_a   1.000
_cell.length_b   1.000
_cell.length_c   1.000
_cell.angle_alpha   90.00
_cell.angle_beta   90.00
_cell.angle_gamma   90.00
#
_symmetry.space_group_name_H-M   'P 1'
#
loop_
_entity.id
_entity.type
_entity.pdbx_description
1 polymer ?
#
loop_
_entity_poly.entity_id
_entity_poly.type
_entity_poly.pdbx_seq_one_letter_code
_entity_poly.pdbx_strand_id
1 'polypeptide(L)'
;MTRVFGFAVLWLFALCAGVSAQPGIALPGDCLSPSAAPRSERQDRVAQLLGRLAPVLEVLPSLQAALSDRRPDICLSEHLHEEHGYMEADGSRIVLNARLEDDILLAILLHELRHLDQLATSVCPSPDLSMQETARAVLGLEADASAVMLLGAWWLRQNGDPGPWAAIEDWPSSRDIAARFAGEMAQGDAPDKAASAAFDQWYRSPERVEQYYQSICGGYLAQLEDSKALPRYQLVPPDYFTQLCRLPDGTPYDCSEPDGTFPR
;
A
#
# COMPACT_ATOMS: atom_id res chain seq x y z
N MET A 1 -35.59 1.99 -0.37
CA MET A 1 -34.37 2.69 -0.81
C MET A 1 -33.24 2.32 0.13
N THR A 2 -32.61 1.19 -0.14
CA THR A 2 -31.55 0.62 0.69
C THR A 2 -30.24 1.23 0.23
N ARG A 3 -29.65 2.11 1.05
CA ARG A 3 -28.31 2.63 0.80
C ARG A 3 -27.32 1.49 1.05
N VAL A 4 -26.78 0.93 -0.01
CA VAL A 4 -25.59 0.08 0.06
C VAL A 4 -24.43 1.03 0.38
N PHE A 5 -23.95 1.01 1.63
CA PHE A 5 -22.67 1.60 1.96
C PHE A 5 -21.61 0.79 1.20
N GLY A 6 -21.01 1.40 0.17
CA GLY A 6 -19.81 0.86 -0.45
C GLY A 6 -18.68 0.98 0.55
N PHE A 7 -18.26 -0.14 1.13
CA PHE A 7 -17.02 -0.19 1.88
C PHE A 7 -15.87 -0.02 0.89
N ALA A 8 -15.15 1.09 0.98
CA ALA A 8 -13.85 1.22 0.36
C ALA A 8 -12.92 0.23 1.07
N VAL A 9 -12.42 -0.74 0.32
CA VAL A 9 -11.61 -1.82 0.87
C VAL A 9 -10.16 -1.36 0.92
N LEU A 10 -9.54 -1.57 2.08
CA LEU A 10 -8.20 -1.11 2.41
C LEU A 10 -7.15 -1.93 1.66
N TRP A 11 -6.05 -1.27 1.36
CA TRP A 11 -4.79 -1.96 1.27
C TRP A 11 -4.04 -1.60 2.55
N LEU A 12 -4.03 -2.48 3.55
CA LEU A 12 -3.09 -2.32 4.66
C LEU A 12 -1.73 -2.84 4.18
N PHE A 13 -0.88 -1.90 3.80
CA PHE A 13 0.51 -2.19 3.50
C PHE A 13 1.36 -2.15 4.76
N ALA A 14 1.98 -3.28 5.09
CA ALA A 14 3.13 -3.34 5.99
C ALA A 14 4.41 -2.99 5.21
N LEU A 15 4.50 -1.78 4.67
CA LEU A 15 5.63 -1.38 3.83
C LEU A 15 6.69 -0.61 4.62
N CYS A 16 7.90 -1.16 4.61
CA CYS A 16 9.20 -0.52 4.90
C CYS A 16 9.41 0.16 6.25
N ALA A 17 8.39 0.24 7.09
CA ALA A 17 8.46 0.70 8.46
C ALA A 17 8.65 -0.46 9.44
N GLY A 18 9.47 -1.47 9.11
CA GLY A 18 9.86 -2.56 10.02
C GLY A 18 8.74 -3.08 10.93
N VAL A 19 7.50 -3.13 10.44
CA VAL A 19 6.37 -3.58 11.23
C VAL A 19 6.61 -5.07 11.40
N SER A 20 7.03 -5.44 12.61
CA SER A 20 6.88 -6.81 13.03
C SER A 20 5.41 -7.11 12.86
N ALA A 21 5.09 -8.02 11.94
CA ALA A 21 3.76 -8.56 11.75
C ALA A 21 3.11 -8.70 13.14
N GLN A 22 2.05 -7.93 13.42
CA GLN A 22 1.28 -8.17 14.63
C GLN A 22 0.93 -9.66 14.63
N PRO A 23 1.10 -10.39 15.75
CA PRO A 23 0.69 -11.79 15.84
C PRO A 23 -0.84 -11.81 15.70
N GLY A 24 -1.29 -11.99 14.47
CA GLY A 24 -2.63 -11.64 14.00
C GLY A 24 -2.69 -11.57 12.47
N ILE A 25 -1.56 -11.37 11.78
CA ILE A 25 -1.47 -11.60 10.33
C ILE A 25 -1.82 -13.06 10.06
N ALA A 26 -2.83 -13.25 9.22
CA ALA A 26 -3.22 -14.50 8.59
C ALA A 26 -2.05 -15.49 8.49
N LEU A 27 -2.21 -16.71 9.03
CA LEU A 27 -1.26 -17.78 8.80
C LEU A 27 -1.00 -17.85 7.29
N PRO A 28 0.26 -17.70 6.82
CA PRO A 28 0.54 -17.77 5.40
C PRO A 28 -0.06 -19.08 4.89
N GLY A 29 -0.98 -18.96 3.95
CA GLY A 29 -1.60 -20.12 3.34
C GLY A 29 -0.57 -20.88 2.49
N ASP A 30 -1.05 -21.63 1.51
CA ASP A 30 -0.15 -22.34 0.61
C ASP A 30 0.66 -21.34 -0.24
N CYS A 31 1.96 -21.23 0.06
CA CYS A 31 2.90 -20.38 -0.64
C CYS A 31 3.61 -21.13 -1.77
N LEU A 32 3.95 -20.42 -2.84
CA LEU A 32 4.80 -20.92 -3.91
C LEU A 32 6.01 -20.00 -4.08
N SER A 33 7.21 -20.55 -3.92
CA SER A 33 8.45 -19.85 -4.27
C SER A 33 8.59 -19.76 -5.80
N PRO A 34 9.16 -18.67 -6.35
CA PRO A 34 9.35 -18.53 -7.78
C PRO A 34 10.25 -19.65 -8.31
N SER A 35 9.78 -20.40 -9.32
CA SER A 35 10.40 -21.61 -9.90
C SER A 35 10.17 -22.94 -9.17
N ALA A 36 9.45 -22.96 -8.04
CA ALA A 36 9.04 -24.22 -7.42
C ALA A 36 7.91 -24.89 -8.22
N ALA A 37 7.87 -26.22 -8.21
CA ALA A 37 6.73 -26.97 -8.76
C ALA A 37 5.56 -26.92 -7.76
N PRO A 38 4.33 -26.61 -8.22
CA PRO A 38 3.15 -26.59 -7.36
C PRO A 38 2.80 -28.01 -6.87
N ARG A 39 2.23 -28.07 -5.66
CA ARG A 39 1.88 -29.30 -4.93
C ARG A 39 0.46 -29.28 -4.36
N SER A 40 -0.27 -28.17 -4.56
CA SER A 40 -1.66 -28.00 -4.17
C SER A 40 -2.38 -27.14 -5.20
N GLU A 41 -3.71 -27.21 -5.24
CA GLU A 41 -4.53 -26.39 -6.16
C GLU A 41 -4.28 -24.88 -5.97
N ARG A 42 -4.01 -24.45 -4.73
CA ARG A 42 -3.65 -23.05 -4.44
C ARG A 42 -2.29 -22.67 -5.01
N GLN A 43 -1.29 -23.56 -4.91
CA GLN A 43 0.00 -23.34 -5.56
C GLN A 43 -0.12 -23.38 -7.09
N ASP A 44 -0.96 -24.24 -7.65
CA ASP A 44 -1.26 -24.26 -9.09
C ASP A 44 -1.86 -22.93 -9.54
N ARG A 45 -2.77 -22.36 -8.75
CA ARG A 45 -3.36 -21.04 -9.01
C ARG A 45 -2.32 -19.93 -8.99
N VAL A 46 -1.40 -19.93 -8.02
CA VAL A 46 -0.27 -18.98 -8.01
C VAL A 46 0.63 -19.17 -9.24
N ALA A 47 0.93 -20.42 -9.62
CA ALA A 47 1.72 -20.71 -10.81
C ALA A 47 1.03 -20.20 -12.10
N GLN A 48 -0.29 -20.30 -12.18
CA GLN A 48 -1.07 -19.74 -13.30
C GLN A 48 -1.01 -18.20 -13.34
N LEU A 49 -1.14 -17.52 -12.19
CA LEU A 49 -0.95 -16.07 -12.09
C LEU A 49 0.45 -15.64 -12.57
N LEU A 50 1.50 -16.35 -12.12
CA LEU A 50 2.88 -16.10 -12.56
C LEU A 50 3.06 -16.35 -14.07
N GLY A 51 2.42 -17.38 -14.61
CA GLY A 51 2.44 -17.67 -16.05
C GLY A 51 1.78 -16.56 -16.87
N ARG A 52 0.65 -16.02 -16.39
CA ARG A 52 -0.04 -14.86 -17.01
C ARG A 52 0.78 -13.57 -16.88
N LEU A 53 1.53 -13.42 -15.80
CA LEU A 53 2.38 -12.26 -15.54
C LEU A 53 3.64 -12.25 -16.41
N ALA A 54 4.16 -13.42 -16.80
CA ALA A 54 5.45 -13.55 -17.48
C ALA A 54 5.63 -12.63 -18.70
N PRO A 55 4.65 -12.48 -19.63
CA PRO A 55 4.79 -11.57 -20.77
C PRO A 55 4.93 -10.10 -20.38
N VAL A 56 4.33 -9.68 -19.24
CA VAL A 56 4.49 -8.32 -18.70
C VAL A 56 5.90 -8.12 -18.16
N LEU A 57 6.47 -9.12 -17.51
CA LEU A 57 7.82 -9.05 -16.96
C LEU A 57 8.88 -8.90 -18.06
N GLU A 58 8.64 -9.48 -19.25
CA GLU A 58 9.53 -9.30 -20.40
C GLU A 58 9.63 -7.84 -20.86
N VAL A 59 8.55 -7.06 -20.70
CA VAL A 59 8.52 -5.63 -21.10
C VAL A 59 8.75 -4.66 -19.93
N LEU A 60 8.64 -5.13 -18.68
CA LEU A 60 8.94 -4.39 -17.46
C LEU A 60 10.13 -5.02 -16.72
N PRO A 61 11.37 -4.83 -17.22
CA PRO A 61 12.54 -5.57 -16.75
C PRO A 61 12.92 -5.29 -15.29
N SER A 62 12.55 -4.13 -14.71
CA SER A 62 12.79 -3.87 -13.27
C SER A 62 11.95 -4.79 -12.39
N LEU A 63 10.68 -5.04 -12.75
CA LEU A 63 9.81 -5.97 -12.05
C LEU A 63 10.32 -7.42 -12.19
N GLN A 64 10.80 -7.78 -13.38
CA GLN A 64 11.43 -9.08 -13.60
C GLN A 64 12.67 -9.28 -12.72
N ALA A 65 13.54 -8.27 -12.65
CA ALA A 65 14.73 -8.29 -11.82
C ALA A 65 14.34 -8.40 -10.33
N ALA A 66 13.39 -7.59 -9.87
CA ALA A 66 12.90 -7.65 -8.50
C ALA A 66 12.39 -9.05 -8.12
N LEU A 67 11.55 -9.67 -8.97
CA LEU A 67 11.04 -11.02 -8.75
C LEU A 67 12.16 -12.08 -8.75
N SER A 68 13.10 -11.98 -9.68
CA SER A 68 14.15 -12.99 -9.90
C SER A 68 15.26 -12.93 -8.84
N ASP A 69 15.60 -11.73 -8.39
CA ASP A 69 16.69 -11.48 -7.45
C ASP A 69 16.23 -11.67 -6.00
N ARG A 70 15.02 -11.19 -5.66
CA ARG A 70 14.47 -11.29 -4.30
C ARG A 70 13.75 -12.61 -4.04
N ARG A 71 13.15 -13.19 -5.07
CA ARG A 71 12.44 -14.49 -5.02
C ARG A 71 11.43 -14.59 -3.86
N PRO A 72 10.49 -13.63 -3.72
CA PRO A 72 9.50 -13.68 -2.65
C PRO A 72 8.62 -14.92 -2.80
N ASP A 73 8.26 -15.54 -1.69
CA ASP A 73 7.16 -16.50 -1.69
C ASP A 73 5.85 -15.79 -2.04
N ILE A 74 5.06 -16.35 -2.96
CA ILE A 74 3.73 -15.81 -3.29
C ILE A 74 2.69 -16.74 -2.68
N CYS A 75 1.85 -16.19 -1.79
CA CYS A 75 0.91 -16.96 -0.98
C CYS A 75 -0.52 -16.53 -1.22
N LEU A 76 -1.46 -17.48 -1.13
CA LEU A 76 -2.89 -17.19 -1.09
C LEU A 76 -3.43 -17.36 0.34
N SER A 77 -4.17 -16.37 0.84
CA SER A 77 -4.75 -16.38 2.18
C SER A 77 -6.26 -16.12 2.15
N GLU A 78 -7.03 -16.93 2.88
CA GLU A 78 -8.48 -16.75 3.11
C GLU A 78 -8.77 -15.77 4.26
N HIS A 79 -7.73 -15.38 5.01
CA HIS A 79 -7.85 -14.65 6.26
C HIS A 79 -7.55 -13.16 6.10
N LEU A 80 -7.39 -12.68 4.87
CA LEU A 80 -7.35 -11.25 4.59
C LEU A 80 -8.76 -10.70 4.61
N HIS A 81 -9.09 -9.85 5.58
CA HIS A 81 -10.45 -9.38 5.81
C HIS A 81 -10.70 -8.03 5.14
N GLU A 82 -9.83 -7.07 5.43
CA GLU A 82 -9.90 -5.71 4.89
C GLU A 82 -8.90 -5.51 3.76
N GLU A 83 -7.87 -6.35 3.68
CA GLU A 83 -6.83 -6.29 2.67
C GLU A 83 -7.13 -7.18 1.46
N HIS A 84 -6.61 -6.76 0.32
CA HIS A 84 -6.67 -7.55 -0.92
C HIS A 84 -5.35 -8.24 -1.26
N GLY A 85 -4.26 -7.65 -0.81
CA GLY A 85 -2.92 -8.20 -0.83
C GLY A 85 -2.01 -7.33 0.02
N TYR A 86 -0.82 -7.85 0.30
CA TYR A 86 0.29 -7.09 0.87
C TYR A 86 1.63 -7.76 0.53
N MET A 87 2.69 -6.98 0.63
CA MET A 87 4.08 -7.42 0.55
C MET A 87 4.75 -7.21 1.92
N GLU A 88 5.44 -8.23 2.44
CA GLU A 88 6.13 -8.14 3.74
C GLU A 88 7.32 -7.18 3.66
N ALA A 89 7.55 -6.35 4.70
CA ALA A 89 8.55 -5.28 4.67
C ALA A 89 9.98 -5.73 4.32
N ASP A 90 10.35 -6.99 4.53
CA ASP A 90 11.65 -7.56 4.18
C ASP A 90 11.74 -8.07 2.72
N GLY A 91 10.63 -8.04 1.99
CA GLY A 91 10.52 -8.53 0.61
C GLY A 91 10.48 -10.05 0.49
N SER A 92 10.31 -10.77 1.60
CA SER A 92 10.34 -12.24 1.59
C SER A 92 9.05 -12.86 1.07
N ARG A 93 7.93 -12.12 1.11
CA ARG A 93 6.61 -12.65 0.78
C ARG A 93 5.68 -11.61 0.17
N ILE A 94 4.87 -12.07 -0.79
CA ILE A 94 3.67 -11.40 -1.28
C ILE A 94 2.48 -12.29 -0.92
N VAL A 95 1.47 -11.75 -0.24
CA VAL A 95 0.27 -12.48 0.16
C VAL A 95 -0.94 -11.85 -0.52
N LEU A 96 -1.76 -12.69 -1.15
CA LEU A 96 -2.94 -12.28 -1.90
C LEU A 96 -4.22 -12.88 -1.29
N ASN A 97 -5.33 -12.17 -1.41
CA ASN A 97 -6.62 -12.60 -0.87
C ASN A 97 -7.24 -13.69 -1.74
N ALA A 98 -7.22 -14.93 -1.26
CA ALA A 98 -7.66 -16.11 -1.99
C ALA A 98 -9.13 -16.05 -2.44
N ARG A 99 -9.94 -15.19 -1.83
CA ARG A 99 -11.37 -15.02 -2.12
C ARG A 99 -11.67 -14.15 -3.34
N LEU A 100 -10.66 -13.48 -3.88
CA LEU A 100 -10.79 -12.65 -5.06
C LEU A 100 -10.62 -13.47 -6.34
N GLU A 101 -11.18 -13.01 -7.45
CA GLU A 101 -11.01 -13.64 -8.77
C GLU A 101 -9.60 -13.43 -9.34
N ASP A 102 -9.18 -14.29 -10.26
CA ASP A 102 -7.80 -14.30 -10.78
C ASP A 102 -7.39 -13.01 -11.49
N ASP A 103 -8.33 -12.36 -12.17
CA ASP A 103 -8.05 -11.13 -12.92
C ASP A 103 -7.69 -9.96 -11.99
N ILE A 104 -8.43 -9.79 -10.89
CA ILE A 104 -8.09 -8.77 -9.91
C ILE A 104 -6.87 -9.19 -9.09
N LEU A 105 -6.68 -10.49 -8.82
CA LEU A 105 -5.47 -10.99 -8.16
C LEU A 105 -4.21 -10.72 -8.97
N LEU A 106 -4.27 -10.83 -10.29
CA LEU A 106 -3.15 -10.50 -11.16
C LEU A 106 -2.82 -8.99 -11.12
N ALA A 107 -3.84 -8.13 -11.07
CA ALA A 107 -3.66 -6.70 -10.88
C ALA A 107 -3.03 -6.39 -9.50
N ILE A 108 -3.52 -7.03 -8.44
CA ILE A 108 -2.96 -6.91 -7.09
C ILE A 108 -1.50 -7.36 -7.07
N LEU A 109 -1.20 -8.52 -7.68
CA LEU A 109 0.18 -9.02 -7.76
C LEU A 109 1.11 -8.05 -8.50
N LEU A 110 0.65 -7.38 -9.57
CA LEU A 110 1.41 -6.33 -10.24
C LEU A 110 1.72 -5.15 -9.32
N HIS A 111 0.75 -4.72 -8.50
CA HIS A 111 0.92 -3.68 -7.49
C HIS A 111 1.96 -4.08 -6.45
N GLU A 112 1.81 -5.26 -5.85
CA GLU A 112 2.75 -5.79 -4.84
C GLU A 112 4.16 -6.01 -5.40
N LEU A 113 4.27 -6.44 -6.66
CA LEU A 113 5.55 -6.60 -7.31
C LEU A 113 6.25 -5.26 -7.54
N ARG A 114 5.49 -4.17 -7.77
CA ARG A 114 6.09 -2.84 -7.83
C ARG A 114 6.65 -2.42 -6.47
N HIS A 115 6.00 -2.77 -5.37
CA HIS A 115 6.57 -2.54 -4.04
C HIS A 115 7.86 -3.32 -3.80
N LEU A 116 7.96 -4.55 -4.28
CA LEU A 116 9.20 -5.33 -4.24
C LEU A 116 10.33 -4.64 -5.04
N ASP A 117 10.02 -4.07 -6.20
CA ASP A 117 10.96 -3.30 -7.02
C ASP A 117 11.39 -1.99 -6.33
N GLN A 118 10.46 -1.27 -5.70
CA GLN A 118 10.76 -0.08 -4.90
C GLN A 118 11.67 -0.40 -3.69
N LEU A 119 11.47 -1.56 -3.04
CA LEU A 119 12.35 -2.07 -2.00
C LEU A 119 13.73 -2.41 -2.57
N ALA A 120 13.79 -3.08 -3.72
CA ALA A 120 15.05 -3.45 -4.38
C ALA A 120 15.91 -2.23 -4.75
N THR A 121 15.26 -1.11 -5.10
CA THR A 121 15.90 0.16 -5.49
C THR A 121 16.14 1.12 -4.31
N SER A 122 15.90 0.69 -3.07
CA SER A 122 16.11 1.48 -1.84
C SER A 122 15.34 2.81 -1.82
N VAL A 123 14.14 2.84 -2.42
CA VAL A 123 13.26 4.03 -2.46
C VAL A 123 12.37 4.11 -1.21
N CYS A 124 12.45 3.10 -0.34
CA CYS A 124 11.68 3.07 0.90
C CYS A 124 12.09 4.17 1.90
N PRO A 125 11.12 4.74 2.67
CA PRO A 125 11.39 5.85 3.58
C PRO A 125 12.33 5.42 4.72
N SER A 126 13.28 6.29 5.08
CA SER A 126 14.17 6.04 6.22
C SER A 126 13.39 6.04 7.54
N PRO A 127 13.75 5.17 8.52
CA PRO A 127 13.16 5.22 9.86
C PRO A 127 13.45 6.54 10.61
N ASP A 128 14.40 7.35 10.13
CA ASP A 128 14.74 8.65 10.72
C ASP A 128 13.82 9.79 10.24
N LEU A 129 12.88 9.52 9.34
CA LEU A 129 11.94 10.53 8.86
C LEU A 129 10.88 10.85 9.92
N SER A 130 10.43 12.11 9.93
CA SER A 130 9.24 12.46 10.70
C SER A 130 8.00 11.74 10.15
N MET A 131 6.99 11.52 10.99
CA MET A 131 5.71 10.93 10.58
C MET A 131 5.12 11.59 9.32
N GLN A 132 5.19 12.92 9.21
CA GLN A 132 4.67 13.65 8.05
C GLN A 132 5.45 13.32 6.76
N GLU A 133 6.78 13.25 6.83
CA GLU A 133 7.60 12.93 5.66
C GLU A 133 7.51 11.44 5.31
N THR A 134 7.38 10.55 6.30
CA THR A 134 7.06 9.13 6.08
C THR A 134 5.74 9.00 5.36
N ALA A 135 4.69 9.70 5.81
CA ALA A 135 3.39 9.69 5.15
C ALA A 135 3.48 10.19 3.71
N ARG A 136 4.17 11.31 3.47
CA ARG A 136 4.37 11.84 2.11
C ARG A 136 5.07 10.83 1.20
N ALA A 137 6.11 10.17 1.69
CA ALA A 137 6.88 9.20 0.93
C ALA A 137 6.05 7.94 0.61
N VAL A 138 5.36 7.37 1.61
CA VAL A 138 4.53 6.17 1.41
C VAL A 138 3.37 6.46 0.46
N LEU A 139 2.66 7.59 0.60
CA LEU A 139 1.61 7.96 -0.38
C LEU A 139 2.15 8.01 -1.81
N GLY A 140 3.40 8.45 -2.00
CA GLY A 140 4.06 8.46 -3.31
C GLY A 140 4.35 7.04 -3.83
N LEU A 141 4.79 6.13 -2.96
CA LEU A 141 5.00 4.73 -3.32
C LEU A 141 3.70 4.05 -3.76
N GLU A 142 2.58 4.32 -3.08
CA GLU A 142 1.26 3.76 -3.38
C GLU A 142 0.68 4.27 -4.69
N ALA A 143 0.82 5.58 -4.94
CA ALA A 143 0.41 6.18 -6.21
C ALA A 143 1.23 5.64 -7.39
N ASP A 144 2.53 5.43 -7.20
CA ASP A 144 3.43 4.81 -8.19
C ASP A 144 3.09 3.33 -8.44
N ALA A 145 2.89 2.55 -7.38
CA ALA A 145 2.47 1.14 -7.49
C ALA A 145 1.15 1.00 -8.26
N SER A 146 0.18 1.87 -7.97
CA SER A 146 -1.09 1.92 -8.70
C SER A 146 -0.91 2.27 -10.19
N ALA A 147 0.01 3.19 -10.51
CA ALA A 147 0.29 3.58 -11.89
C ALA A 147 0.98 2.45 -12.68
N VAL A 148 1.93 1.74 -12.06
CA VAL A 148 2.62 0.59 -12.69
C VAL A 148 1.67 -0.61 -12.84
N MET A 149 0.78 -0.85 -11.87
CA MET A 149 -0.29 -1.84 -11.99
C MET A 149 -1.15 -1.57 -13.24
N LEU A 150 -1.60 -0.32 -13.44
CA LEU A 150 -2.39 0.05 -14.61
C LEU A 150 -1.62 -0.10 -15.92
N LEU A 151 -0.33 0.23 -15.93
CA LEU A 151 0.53 0.04 -17.10
C LEU A 151 0.62 -1.46 -17.49
N GLY A 152 0.86 -2.34 -16.52
CA GLY A 152 0.91 -3.78 -16.74
C GLY A 152 -0.44 -4.34 -17.22
N ALA A 153 -1.54 -3.96 -16.58
CA ALA A 153 -2.89 -4.39 -16.96
C ALA A 153 -3.29 -3.86 -18.35
N TRP A 154 -2.92 -2.63 -18.71
CA TRP A 154 -3.14 -2.08 -20.05
C TRP A 154 -2.35 -2.85 -21.10
N TRP A 155 -1.09 -3.18 -20.82
CA TRP A 155 -0.28 -4.00 -21.72
C TRP A 155 -0.92 -5.37 -21.94
N LEU A 156 -1.37 -6.06 -20.88
CA LEU A 156 -2.08 -7.34 -20.98
C LEU A 156 -3.32 -7.25 -21.87
N ARG A 157 -4.12 -6.20 -21.67
CA ARG A 157 -5.30 -5.91 -22.50
C ARG A 157 -4.95 -5.80 -23.99
N GLN A 158 -3.89 -5.06 -24.33
CA GLN A 158 -3.46 -4.91 -25.72
C GLN A 158 -2.93 -6.21 -26.33
N ASN A 159 -2.54 -7.17 -25.50
CA ASN A 159 -1.93 -8.43 -25.90
C ASN A 159 -2.83 -9.66 -25.67
N GLY A 160 -4.15 -9.45 -25.60
CA GLY A 160 -5.14 -10.52 -25.63
C GLY A 160 -5.59 -11.05 -24.27
N ASP A 161 -5.16 -10.44 -23.16
CA ASP A 161 -5.66 -10.73 -21.81
C ASP A 161 -6.34 -9.48 -21.20
N PRO A 162 -7.59 -9.16 -21.60
CA PRO A 162 -8.30 -7.97 -21.15
C PRO A 162 -8.85 -8.07 -19.72
N GLY A 163 -8.87 -9.26 -19.13
CA GLY A 163 -9.52 -9.55 -17.85
C GLY A 163 -9.03 -8.64 -16.71
N PRO A 164 -7.72 -8.53 -16.44
CA PRO A 164 -7.19 -7.69 -15.37
C PRO A 164 -7.55 -6.21 -15.52
N TRP A 165 -7.51 -5.68 -16.74
CA TRP A 165 -7.92 -4.30 -17.00
C TRP A 165 -9.40 -4.08 -16.69
N ALA A 166 -10.27 -4.98 -17.19
CA ALA A 166 -11.71 -4.90 -16.93
C ALA A 166 -12.03 -5.00 -15.43
N ALA A 167 -11.34 -5.89 -14.71
CA ALA A 167 -11.49 -6.04 -13.27
C ALA A 167 -11.14 -4.74 -12.52
N ILE A 168 -10.11 -4.00 -12.95
CA ILE A 168 -9.74 -2.71 -12.35
C ILE A 168 -10.78 -1.62 -12.70
N GLU A 169 -11.30 -1.58 -13.93
CA GLU A 169 -12.33 -0.61 -14.34
C GLU A 169 -13.62 -0.75 -13.52
N ASP A 170 -13.97 -1.98 -13.14
CA ASP A 170 -15.13 -2.26 -12.30
C ASP A 170 -14.83 -2.08 -10.79
N TRP A 171 -13.56 -1.93 -10.41
CA TRP A 171 -13.14 -1.85 -9.02
C TRP A 171 -13.35 -0.44 -8.42
N PRO A 172 -14.23 -0.24 -7.42
CA PRO A 172 -14.63 1.10 -6.97
C PRO A 172 -13.48 2.02 -6.53
N SER A 173 -12.44 1.48 -5.88
CA SER A 173 -11.32 2.27 -5.37
C SER A 173 -10.26 2.61 -6.41
N SER A 174 -10.31 2.01 -7.62
CA SER A 174 -9.30 2.18 -8.68
C SER A 174 -9.88 2.67 -10.01
N ARG A 175 -11.21 2.57 -10.20
CA ARG A 175 -11.88 2.91 -11.46
C ARG A 175 -11.63 4.34 -11.96
N ASP A 176 -11.50 5.32 -11.06
CA ASP A 176 -11.24 6.72 -11.42
C ASP A 176 -9.81 6.90 -11.96
N ILE A 177 -8.86 6.19 -11.36
CA ILE A 177 -7.46 6.16 -11.80
C ILE A 177 -7.36 5.46 -13.15
N ALA A 178 -8.02 4.31 -13.32
CA ALA A 178 -8.06 3.57 -14.57
C ALA A 178 -8.67 4.40 -15.72
N ALA A 179 -9.80 5.08 -15.46
CA ALA A 179 -10.43 5.96 -16.44
C ALA A 179 -9.49 7.11 -16.86
N ARG A 180 -8.75 7.70 -15.91
CA ARG A 180 -7.77 8.74 -16.22
C ARG A 180 -6.62 8.22 -17.06
N PHE A 181 -6.07 7.05 -16.71
CA PHE A 181 -4.99 6.40 -17.46
C PHE A 181 -5.42 6.10 -18.90
N ALA A 182 -6.58 5.45 -19.08
CA ALA A 182 -7.12 5.13 -20.40
C ALA A 182 -7.37 6.37 -21.26
N GLY A 183 -7.85 7.46 -20.63
CA GLY A 183 -8.08 8.72 -21.32
C GLY A 183 -6.80 9.34 -21.89
N GLU A 184 -5.65 9.18 -21.22
CA GLU A 184 -4.35 9.62 -21.75
C GLU A 184 -3.82 8.66 -22.83
N MET A 185 -3.96 7.35 -22.64
CA MET A 185 -3.56 6.37 -23.67
C MET A 185 -4.32 6.57 -24.99
N ALA A 186 -5.61 6.91 -24.92
CA ALA A 186 -6.44 7.17 -26.09
C ALA A 186 -6.01 8.42 -26.90
N GLN A 187 -5.25 9.34 -26.31
CA GLN A 187 -4.83 10.58 -26.98
C GLN A 187 -3.55 10.43 -27.80
N GLY A 188 -2.74 9.40 -27.56
CA GLY A 188 -1.49 9.27 -28.29
C GLY A 188 -0.59 8.10 -27.93
N ASP A 189 -1.13 7.04 -27.29
CA ASP A 189 -0.36 5.85 -26.89
C ASP A 189 0.95 6.23 -26.18
N ALA A 190 0.82 7.07 -25.14
CA ALA A 190 1.94 7.64 -24.38
C ALA A 190 1.92 7.11 -22.93
N PRO A 191 2.54 5.93 -22.68
CA PRO A 191 2.54 5.29 -21.36
C PRO A 191 3.07 6.16 -20.23
N ASP A 192 4.08 7.00 -20.50
CA ASP A 192 4.67 7.94 -19.55
C ASP A 192 3.67 8.99 -19.06
N LYS A 193 2.88 9.55 -19.98
CA LYS A 193 1.83 10.52 -19.66
C LYS A 193 0.66 9.85 -18.95
N ALA A 194 0.27 8.65 -19.38
CA ALA A 194 -0.80 7.90 -18.75
C ALA A 194 -0.45 7.50 -17.30
N ALA A 195 0.76 7.01 -17.07
CA ALA A 195 1.27 6.70 -15.73
C ALA A 195 1.33 7.96 -14.86
N SER A 196 1.84 9.08 -15.39
CA SER A 196 1.86 10.37 -14.67
C SER A 196 0.46 10.85 -14.29
N ALA A 197 -0.52 10.67 -15.19
CA ALA A 197 -1.89 11.06 -14.92
C ALA A 197 -2.60 10.14 -13.93
N ALA A 198 -2.28 8.84 -13.94
CA ALA A 198 -2.75 7.90 -12.93
C ALA A 198 -2.19 8.24 -11.54
N PHE A 199 -0.88 8.51 -11.46
CA PHE A 199 -0.22 8.94 -10.23
C PHE A 199 -0.91 10.18 -9.64
N ASP A 200 -1.14 11.22 -10.46
CA ASP A 200 -1.85 12.44 -10.01
C ASP A 200 -3.30 12.13 -9.59
N GLN A 201 -4.03 11.33 -10.37
CA GLN A 201 -5.42 10.96 -10.07
C GLN A 201 -5.53 10.16 -8.76
N TRP A 202 -4.51 9.40 -8.38
CA TRP A 202 -4.48 8.72 -7.09
C TRP A 202 -4.67 9.69 -5.91
N TYR A 203 -4.01 10.86 -5.95
CA TYR A 203 -4.12 11.90 -4.93
C TYR A 203 -5.43 12.70 -4.94
N ARG A 204 -6.19 12.64 -6.05
CA ARG A 204 -7.42 13.44 -6.21
C ARG A 204 -8.62 12.93 -5.43
N SER A 205 -8.51 11.77 -4.78
CA SER A 205 -9.52 11.27 -3.85
C SER A 205 -9.13 11.63 -2.42
N PRO A 206 -9.77 12.63 -1.78
CA PRO A 206 -9.45 13.01 -0.41
C PRO A 206 -9.67 11.86 0.57
N GLU A 207 -10.73 11.07 0.34
CA GLU A 207 -11.05 9.88 1.15
C GLU A 207 -9.92 8.84 1.09
N ARG A 208 -9.41 8.54 -0.10
CA ARG A 208 -8.27 7.62 -0.28
C ARG A 208 -7.03 8.13 0.46
N VAL A 209 -6.68 9.40 0.25
CA VAL A 209 -5.50 10.01 0.87
C VAL A 209 -5.62 10.01 2.41
N GLU A 210 -6.78 10.36 2.95
CA GLU A 210 -7.02 10.37 4.39
C GLU A 210 -6.93 8.96 4.99
N GLN A 211 -7.55 7.96 4.36
CA GLN A 211 -7.50 6.56 4.79
C GLN A 211 -6.06 6.05 4.85
N TYR A 212 -5.27 6.26 3.79
CA TYR A 212 -3.87 5.87 3.79
C TYR A 212 -3.06 6.65 4.82
N TYR A 213 -3.27 7.96 4.95
CA TYR A 213 -2.57 8.78 5.94
C TYR A 213 -2.77 8.28 7.37
N GLN A 214 -4.01 7.92 7.74
CA GLN A 214 -4.31 7.35 9.05
C GLN A 214 -3.60 6.01 9.28
N SER A 215 -3.63 5.11 8.29
CA SER A 215 -2.93 3.82 8.36
C SER A 215 -1.41 4.00 8.52
N ILE A 216 -0.80 4.87 7.73
CA ILE A 216 0.64 5.15 7.79
C ILE A 216 1.03 5.74 9.15
N CYS A 217 0.24 6.67 9.68
CA CYS A 217 0.51 7.25 11.00
C CYS A 217 0.42 6.18 12.11
N GLY A 218 -0.58 5.29 12.05
CA GLY A 218 -0.70 4.16 12.98
C GLY A 218 0.52 3.22 12.91
N GLY A 219 0.93 2.85 11.69
CA GLY A 219 2.12 2.02 11.47
C GLY A 219 3.41 2.67 11.96
N TYR A 220 3.58 3.97 11.74
CA TYR A 220 4.74 4.74 12.23
C TYR A 220 4.81 4.74 13.76
N LEU A 221 3.68 4.94 14.45
CA LEU A 221 3.65 4.91 15.92
C LEU A 221 3.99 3.51 16.45
N ALA A 222 3.42 2.45 15.85
CA ALA A 222 3.74 1.07 16.22
C ALA A 222 5.23 0.76 16.04
N GLN A 223 5.85 1.22 14.94
CA GLN A 223 7.28 1.04 14.72
C GLN A 223 8.13 1.76 15.77
N LEU A 224 7.77 3.00 16.14
CA LEU A 224 8.46 3.72 17.20
C LEU A 224 8.40 2.96 18.53
N GLU A 225 7.24 2.41 18.86
CA GLU A 225 7.06 1.57 20.05
C GLU A 225 7.94 0.31 20.01
N ASP A 226 7.91 -0.43 18.89
CA ASP A 226 8.67 -1.67 18.69
C ASP A 226 10.19 -1.44 18.73
N SER A 227 10.65 -0.34 18.12
CA SER A 227 12.07 0.02 18.07
C SER A 227 12.64 0.34 19.45
N LYS A 228 11.78 0.66 20.43
CA LYS A 228 12.15 1.21 21.74
C LYS A 228 13.07 2.42 21.64
N ALA A 229 13.09 3.10 20.48
CA ALA A 229 13.90 4.27 20.27
C ALA A 229 13.47 5.32 21.27
N LEU A 230 14.41 5.84 22.06
CA LEU A 230 14.13 6.93 23.00
C LEU A 230 13.71 8.16 22.20
N PRO A 231 12.44 8.55 22.23
CA PRO A 231 12.02 9.69 21.44
C PRO A 231 12.65 10.94 22.04
N ARG A 232 13.20 11.79 21.18
CA ARG A 232 13.69 13.11 21.60
C ARG A 232 12.52 14.08 21.62
N TYR A 233 11.69 13.99 22.64
CA TYR A 233 10.62 14.95 22.85
C TYR A 233 11.19 16.26 23.40
N GLN A 234 10.71 17.38 22.89
CA GLN A 234 10.89 18.67 23.57
C GLN A 234 9.95 18.72 24.76
N LEU A 235 10.40 19.30 25.86
CA LEU A 235 9.52 19.62 26.98
C LEU A 235 8.49 20.66 26.54
N VAL A 236 7.29 20.59 27.11
CA VAL A 236 6.30 21.66 26.99
C VAL A 236 6.95 22.98 27.45
N PRO A 237 6.88 24.07 26.66
CA PRO A 237 7.45 25.35 27.04
C PRO A 237 6.95 25.81 28.42
N PRO A 238 7.78 26.45 29.26
CA PRO A 238 7.40 26.85 30.62
C PRO A 238 6.15 27.75 30.70
N ASP A 239 5.83 28.44 29.61
CA ASP A 239 4.72 29.37 29.50
C ASP A 239 3.49 28.79 28.79
N TYR A 240 3.52 27.52 28.35
CA TYR A 240 2.43 26.89 27.61
C TYR A 240 1.07 27.02 28.32
N PHE A 241 1.00 26.68 29.62
CA PHE A 241 -0.23 26.83 30.39
C PHE A 241 -0.63 28.30 30.62
N THR A 242 0.34 29.23 30.64
CA THR A 242 0.04 30.67 30.71
C THR A 242 -0.61 31.18 29.40
N GLN A 243 -0.30 30.54 28.27
CA GLN A 243 -0.91 30.83 26.99
C GLN A 243 -2.26 30.12 26.83
N LEU A 244 -2.34 28.84 27.20
CA LEU A 244 -3.54 28.01 27.10
C LEU A 244 -4.69 28.54 27.96
N CYS A 245 -4.37 29.02 29.16
CA CYS A 245 -5.37 29.24 30.20
C CYS A 245 -5.91 30.66 30.19
N ARG A 246 -6.48 31.00 29.05
CA ARG A 246 -7.15 32.28 28.77
C ARG A 246 -8.50 32.02 28.14
N LEU A 247 -9.50 32.75 28.60
CA LEU A 247 -10.81 32.82 27.95
C LEU A 247 -10.69 33.54 26.60
N PRO A 248 -11.69 33.42 25.69
CA PRO A 248 -11.68 34.10 24.40
C PRO A 248 -11.59 35.64 24.47
N ASP A 249 -11.91 36.24 25.61
CA ASP A 249 -11.76 37.67 25.87
C ASP A 249 -10.37 38.05 26.43
N GLY A 250 -9.47 37.08 26.59
CA GLY A 250 -8.10 37.23 27.11
C GLY A 250 -7.97 37.09 28.62
N THR A 251 -9.08 36.94 29.36
CA THR A 251 -9.07 36.79 30.82
C THR A 251 -8.38 35.48 31.22
N PRO A 252 -7.36 35.50 32.09
CA PRO A 252 -6.72 34.27 32.55
C PRO A 252 -7.63 33.47 33.49
N TYR A 253 -7.51 32.14 33.48
CA TYR A 253 -8.15 31.25 34.47
C TYR A 253 -7.14 30.27 35.05
N ASP A 254 -7.41 29.80 36.27
CA ASP A 254 -6.56 28.80 36.93
C ASP A 254 -6.80 27.42 36.32
N CYS A 255 -5.75 26.86 35.77
CA CYS A 255 -5.74 25.59 35.06
C CYS A 255 -4.54 24.74 35.47
N SER A 256 -3.94 25.04 36.63
CA SER A 256 -2.78 24.31 37.12
C SER A 256 -3.05 22.81 37.03
N GLU A 257 -2.09 22.08 36.49
CA GLU A 257 -2.18 20.64 36.39
C GLU A 257 -2.43 20.06 37.80
N PRO A 258 -3.47 19.23 38.01
CA PRO A 258 -3.78 18.74 39.34
C PRO A 258 -2.64 17.86 39.87
N ASP A 259 -2.27 18.07 41.14
CA ASP A 259 -1.19 17.33 41.78
C ASP A 259 -1.40 15.81 41.70
N GLY A 260 -0.38 15.10 41.21
CA GLY A 260 -0.36 13.63 41.15
C GLY A 260 -1.02 12.98 39.93
N THR A 261 -1.42 13.75 38.92
CA THR A 261 -2.14 13.22 37.74
C THR A 261 -1.23 12.47 36.76
N PHE A 262 0.06 12.81 36.68
CA PHE A 262 1.06 12.10 35.88
C PHE A 262 2.18 11.52 36.74
N PRO A 263 2.65 10.29 36.46
CA PRO A 263 3.83 9.73 37.12
C PRO A 263 5.06 10.58 36.79
N ARG A 264 5.79 11.00 37.81
CA ARG A 264 7.11 11.65 37.70
C ARG A 264 8.20 10.61 37.45
#